data_AF-A0AAP0AZ17-F1
#
_entry.id   AF-A0AAP0AZ17-F1
#
_cell.length_a   1.000
_cell.length_b   1.000
_cell.length_c   1.000
_cell.angle_alpha   90.00
_cell.angle_beta   90.00
_cell.angle_gamma   90.00
#
_symmetry.space_group_name_H-M   'P 1'
#
loop_
_entity.id
_entity.type
_entity.pdbx_description
1 polymer ?
#
loop_
_entity_poly.entity_id
_entity_poly.type
_entity_poly.pdbx_seq_one_letter_code
_entity_poly.pdbx_strand_id
1 'polypeptide(L)'
;MVSVLFMIGGGLESPNIIDALLDISKTPRKPQYTMASELPLMLHYCEFQDVKFKCTSDVMRNLVEHFTNELRSNLLQAAIVEEALNCLQTLGVEESPGELHKKKRVTFLLYCGQRNHHTKKGDRSWP
;
A
#
# COMPACT_ATOMS: atom_id res chain seq x y z
N MET A 1 12.66 16.09 -2.51
CA MET A 1 11.50 16.42 -3.36
C MET A 1 10.18 15.90 -2.78
N VAL A 2 10.13 14.68 -2.21
CA VAL A 2 8.89 14.12 -1.63
C VAL A 2 8.22 15.01 -0.57
N SER A 3 8.98 15.59 0.37
CA SER A 3 8.43 16.45 1.44
C SER A 3 7.66 17.67 0.91
N VAL A 4 8.20 18.37 -0.09
CA VAL A 4 7.56 19.55 -0.72
C VAL A 4 6.22 19.19 -1.35
N LEU A 5 6.16 18.04 -2.04
CA LEU A 5 4.93 17.56 -2.66
C LEU A 5 3.84 17.25 -1.61
N PHE A 6 4.21 16.69 -0.47
CA PHE A 6 3.27 16.46 0.64
C PHE A 6 2.72 17.77 1.21
N MET A 7 3.56 18.79 1.40
CA MET A 7 3.09 20.09 1.90
C MET A 7 2.17 20.81 0.93
N ILE A 8 2.43 20.71 -0.38
CA ILE A 8 1.52 21.23 -1.41
C ILE A 8 0.17 20.49 -1.36
N GLY A 9 0.20 19.15 -1.31
CA GLY A 9 -1.02 18.34 -1.20
C GLY A 9 -1.82 18.61 0.08
N GLY A 10 -1.14 18.98 1.16
CA GLY A 10 -1.74 19.42 2.43
C GLY A 10 -2.18 20.89 2.47
N GLY A 11 -1.97 21.66 1.39
CA GLY A 11 -2.31 23.09 1.33
C GLY A 11 -1.41 24.00 2.18
N LEU A 12 -0.28 23.50 2.67
CA LEU A 12 0.68 24.25 3.47
C LEU A 12 1.68 25.04 2.61
N GLU A 13 1.77 24.71 1.33
CA GLU A 13 2.64 25.37 0.35
C GLU A 13 1.90 25.59 -0.98
N SER A 14 2.26 26.66 -1.68
CA SER A 14 1.72 26.93 -3.02
C SER A 14 2.39 26.06 -4.07
N PRO A 15 1.68 25.53 -5.09
CA PRO A 15 2.30 24.82 -6.21
C PRO A 15 3.41 25.62 -6.93
N ASN A 16 3.28 26.95 -6.96
CA ASN A 16 4.26 27.87 -7.58
C ASN A 16 5.65 27.81 -6.92
N ILE A 17 5.76 27.23 -5.72
CA ILE A 17 7.05 27.07 -5.04
C ILE A 17 7.99 26.18 -5.85
N ILE A 18 7.47 25.18 -6.59
CA ILE A 18 8.30 24.27 -7.40
C ILE A 18 9.11 25.05 -8.43
N ASP A 19 8.50 26.01 -9.11
CA ASP A 19 9.18 26.85 -10.10
C ASP A 19 10.28 27.70 -9.46
N ALA A 20 10.03 28.25 -8.25
CA ALA A 20 11.02 29.02 -7.51
C ALA A 20 12.21 28.16 -7.04
N LEU A 21 11.95 26.90 -6.64
CA LEU A 21 12.96 25.95 -6.15
C LEU A 21 13.80 25.32 -7.27
N LEU A 22 13.27 25.28 -8.50
CA LEU A 22 14.00 24.81 -9.68
C LEU A 22 14.78 25.93 -10.37
N ASP A 23 14.48 27.19 -10.03
CA ASP A 23 15.21 28.36 -10.51
C ASP A 23 16.51 28.56 -9.72
N ILE A 24 17.62 28.11 -10.30
CA ILE A 24 18.97 28.17 -9.72
C ILE A 24 19.44 29.62 -9.46
N SER A 25 18.88 30.61 -10.18
CA SER A 25 19.20 32.01 -9.94
C SER A 25 18.59 32.53 -8.63
N LYS A 26 17.39 32.02 -8.27
CA LYS A 26 16.66 32.39 -7.05
C LYS A 26 17.01 31.48 -5.87
N THR A 27 17.25 30.21 -6.13
CA THR A 27 17.56 29.18 -5.11
C THR A 27 18.89 28.49 -5.42
N PRO A 28 20.03 29.17 -5.21
CA PRO A 28 21.36 28.67 -5.59
C PRO A 28 21.83 27.47 -4.75
N ARG A 29 21.10 27.12 -3.70
CA ARG A 29 21.43 26.00 -2.80
C ARG A 29 20.17 25.20 -2.49
N LYS A 30 20.38 23.94 -2.12
CA LYS A 30 19.31 23.05 -1.69
C LYS A 30 18.57 23.66 -0.48
N PRO A 31 17.27 23.96 -0.61
CA PRO A 31 16.48 24.49 0.49
C PRO A 31 16.28 23.44 1.57
N GLN A 32 16.12 23.91 2.81
CA GLN A 32 15.88 23.06 3.97
C GLN A 32 14.40 22.71 4.07
N TYR A 33 14.05 21.56 3.52
CA TYR A 33 12.79 20.87 3.81
C TYR A 33 13.08 19.65 4.66
N THR A 34 12.18 19.35 5.59
CA THR A 34 12.26 18.13 6.40
C THR A 34 12.40 16.93 5.48
N MET A 35 13.24 15.98 5.88
CA MET A 35 13.30 14.70 5.19
C MET A 35 11.89 14.09 5.19
N ALA A 36 11.53 13.47 4.06
CA ALA A 36 10.30 12.70 4.02
C ALA A 36 10.35 11.59 5.08
N SER A 37 9.18 11.12 5.51
CA SER A 37 9.03 10.04 6.49
C SER A 37 10.00 8.88 6.21
N GLU A 38 10.49 8.25 7.28
CA GLU A 38 11.39 7.09 7.23
C GLU A 38 10.74 5.83 6.63
N LEU A 39 9.45 5.90 6.31
CA LEU A 39 8.78 4.85 5.55
C LEU A 39 9.61 4.52 4.29
N PRO A 40 9.87 3.23 4.03
CA PRO A 40 10.82 2.85 3.00
C PRO A 40 10.31 3.28 1.63
N LEU A 41 11.07 4.14 0.96
CA LEU A 41 10.93 4.35 -0.48
C LEU A 41 11.34 3.03 -1.16
N MET A 42 10.37 2.28 -1.67
CA MET A 42 10.64 1.06 -2.40
C MET A 42 10.96 1.37 -3.86
N LEU A 43 12.17 1.05 -4.31
CA LEU A 43 12.49 1.03 -5.73
C LEU A 43 11.69 -0.08 -6.40
N HIS A 44 10.57 0.29 -7.01
CA HIS A 44 9.62 -0.67 -7.57
C HIS A 44 10.13 -1.33 -8.84
N TYR A 45 10.69 -0.54 -9.77
CA TYR A 45 11.17 -1.02 -11.05
C TYR A 45 12.39 -0.20 -11.50
N CYS A 46 13.34 -0.88 -12.15
CA CYS A 46 14.52 -0.27 -12.75
C CYS A 46 14.79 -0.97 -14.07
N GLU A 47 15.05 -0.19 -15.11
CA GLU A 47 15.31 -0.68 -16.47
C GLU A 47 16.75 -0.40 -16.86
N PHE A 48 17.36 -1.35 -17.56
CA PHE A 48 18.73 -1.26 -18.06
C PHE A 48 18.74 -1.63 -19.54
N GLN A 49 19.33 -0.78 -20.37
CA GLN A 49 19.49 -1.06 -21.79
C GLN A 49 20.55 -2.16 -21.98
N ASP A 50 20.26 -3.08 -22.91
CA ASP A 50 21.15 -4.16 -23.34
C ASP A 50 21.59 -5.16 -22.24
N VAL A 51 20.91 -5.18 -21.09
CA VAL A 51 21.16 -6.15 -20.02
C VAL A 51 20.15 -7.29 -20.08
N LYS A 52 20.64 -8.52 -20.27
CA LYS A 52 19.82 -9.74 -20.16
C LYS A 52 19.99 -10.36 -18.78
N PHE A 53 19.02 -10.14 -17.90
CA PHE A 53 18.97 -10.82 -16.62
C PHE A 53 18.72 -12.32 -16.81
N LYS A 54 19.53 -13.15 -16.13
CA LYS A 54 19.32 -14.60 -16.11
C LYS A 54 18.50 -14.95 -14.89
N CYS A 55 17.35 -15.58 -15.10
CA CYS A 55 16.57 -16.17 -14.03
C CYS A 55 16.21 -17.60 -14.44
N THR A 56 16.64 -18.59 -13.66
CA THR A 56 16.25 -19.98 -13.89
C THR A 56 14.86 -20.22 -13.33
N SER A 57 14.14 -21.20 -13.88
CA SER A 57 12.81 -21.58 -13.41
C SER A 57 12.77 -21.93 -11.92
N ASP A 58 13.81 -22.60 -11.44
CA ASP A 58 13.90 -23.02 -10.03
C ASP A 58 14.06 -21.83 -9.09
N VAL A 59 14.90 -20.86 -9.47
CA VAL A 59 15.09 -19.63 -8.69
C VAL A 59 13.79 -18.83 -8.65
N MET A 60 13.11 -18.69 -9.79
CA MET A 60 11.81 -17.99 -9.85
C MET A 60 10.77 -18.67 -8.96
N ARG A 61 10.67 -20.00 -9.00
CA ARG A 61 9.74 -20.77 -8.16
C ARG A 61 10.02 -20.55 -6.68
N ASN A 62 11.29 -20.64 -6.28
CA ASN A 62 11.69 -20.43 -4.88
C ASN A 62 11.42 -19.01 -4.41
N LEU A 63 11.62 -18.01 -5.28
CA LEU A 63 11.36 -16.60 -4.96
C LEU A 63 9.86 -16.34 -4.76
N VAL A 64 9.02 -16.87 -5.65
CA VAL A 64 7.56 -16.80 -5.51
C VAL A 64 7.09 -17.49 -4.24
N GLU A 65 7.61 -18.69 -3.95
CA GLU A 65 7.29 -19.43 -2.73
C GLU A 65 7.69 -18.64 -1.47
N HIS A 66 8.90 -18.08 -1.45
CA HIS A 66 9.39 -17.28 -0.34
C HIS A 66 8.50 -16.05 -0.07
N PHE A 67 8.24 -15.22 -1.08
CA PHE A 67 7.40 -14.04 -0.89
C PHE A 67 5.94 -14.38 -0.56
N THR A 68 5.43 -15.49 -1.08
CA THR A 68 4.09 -15.97 -0.72
C THR A 68 4.03 -16.35 0.76
N ASN A 69 5.06 -17.03 1.27
CA ASN A 69 5.13 -17.37 2.69
C ASN A 69 5.29 -16.14 3.58
N GLU A 70 6.12 -15.18 3.17
CA GLU A 70 6.27 -13.91 3.87
C GLU A 70 4.95 -13.12 3.92
N LEU A 71 4.25 -13.03 2.78
CA LEU A 71 2.93 -12.40 2.72
C LEU A 71 1.92 -13.10 3.64
N ARG A 72 1.89 -14.44 3.65
CA ARG A 72 0.99 -15.20 4.54
C ARG A 72 1.26 -14.90 6.02
N SER A 73 2.53 -14.83 6.41
CA SER A 73 2.92 -14.47 7.78
C SER A 73 2.39 -13.09 8.14
N ASN A 74 2.66 -12.10 7.29
CA ASN A 74 2.24 -10.72 7.53
C ASN A 74 0.71 -10.57 7.56
N LEU A 75 -0.01 -11.26 6.69
CA LEU A 75 -1.48 -11.27 6.69
C LEU A 75 -2.05 -11.92 7.96
N LEU A 76 -1.45 -13.01 8.44
CA LEU A 76 -1.86 -13.64 9.70
C LEU A 76 -1.67 -12.67 10.87
N GLN A 77 -0.52 -11.99 10.94
CA GLN A 77 -0.26 -11.00 11.99
C GLN A 77 -1.27 -9.84 11.93
N ALA A 78 -1.55 -9.32 10.72
CA ALA A 78 -2.55 -8.27 10.54
C ALA A 78 -3.93 -8.71 11.03
N ALA A 79 -4.39 -9.91 10.64
CA ALA A 79 -5.69 -10.43 11.05
C ALA A 79 -5.81 -10.62 12.57
N ILE A 80 -4.75 -11.08 13.25
CA ILE A 80 -4.72 -11.21 14.71
C ILE A 80 -4.87 -9.83 15.37
N VAL A 81 -4.15 -8.82 14.88
CA VAL A 81 -4.22 -7.46 15.41
C VAL A 81 -5.60 -6.85 15.15
N GLU A 82 -6.18 -7.05 13.97
CA GLU A 82 -7.54 -6.61 13.64
C GLU A 82 -8.57 -7.21 14.60
N GLU A 83 -8.49 -8.51 14.88
CA GLU A 83 -9.43 -9.16 15.80
C GLU A 83 -9.24 -8.70 17.25
N ALA A 84 -8.00 -8.51 17.69
CA ALA A 84 -7.71 -7.94 19.00
C ALA A 84 -8.29 -6.52 19.13
N LEU A 85 -8.20 -5.70 18.08
CA LEU A 85 -8.80 -4.37 18.04
C LEU A 85 -10.33 -4.42 18.11
N ASN A 86 -10.97 -5.34 17.37
CA ASN A 86 -12.42 -5.54 17.43
C ASN A 86 -12.87 -5.92 18.85
N CYS A 87 -12.15 -6.83 19.50
CA CYS A 87 -12.42 -7.22 20.89
C CYS A 87 -12.34 -6.00 21.84
N LEU A 88 -11.34 -5.13 21.69
CA LEU A 88 -11.24 -3.93 22.53
C LEU A 88 -12.35 -2.90 22.24
N GLN A 89 -12.71 -2.71 20.96
CA GLN A 89 -13.79 -1.79 20.57
C GLN A 89 -15.17 -2.26 21.04
N THR A 90 -15.40 -3.57 21.16
CA THR A 90 -16.65 -4.10 21.73
C THR A 90 -16.70 -4.00 23.26
N LEU A 91 -15.55 -3.95 23.94
CA LEU A 91 -15.45 -3.81 25.40
C LEU A 91 -15.41 -2.34 25.85
N GLY A 92 -14.89 -1.46 25.01
CA GLY A 92 -14.82 -0.03 25.25
C GLY A 92 -15.59 0.72 24.18
N VAL A 93 -16.86 1.02 24.48
CA VAL A 93 -17.62 2.25 24.17
C VAL A 93 -19.14 1.97 24.29
N GLU A 94 -19.64 2.11 25.52
CA GLU A 94 -20.84 2.92 25.75
C GLU A 94 -20.38 4.38 25.62
N GLU A 95 -20.66 5.03 24.50
CA GLU A 95 -20.62 6.49 24.48
C GLU A 95 -21.88 6.98 25.22
N SER A 96 -21.68 7.90 26.15
CA SER A 96 -22.75 8.69 26.76
C SER A 96 -23.73 9.22 25.70
N PRO A 97 -25.06 9.23 25.97
CA PRO A 97 -26.09 9.48 24.98
C PRO A 97 -26.11 10.94 24.52
N GLY A 98 -25.69 11.17 23.27
CA GLY A 98 -25.96 12.38 22.48
C GLY A 98 -26.55 11.98 21.13
N GLU A 99 -27.88 12.05 21.05
CA GLU A 99 -28.81 11.63 19.99
C GLU A 99 -28.34 11.31 18.55
N LEU A 100 -28.76 10.08 18.14
CA LEU A 100 -29.45 9.66 16.91
C LEU A 100 -28.82 9.97 15.54
N HIS A 101 -28.36 8.92 14.84
CA HIS A 101 -28.95 8.49 13.55
C HIS A 101 -28.46 7.07 13.18
N LYS A 102 -29.44 6.19 12.94
CA LYS A 102 -29.34 4.75 12.64
C LYS A 102 -28.21 4.42 11.65
N LYS A 103 -27.11 3.81 12.12
CA LYS A 103 -26.19 3.08 11.23
C LYS A 103 -26.42 1.58 11.39
N LYS A 104 -27.05 1.01 10.36
CA LYS A 104 -27.22 -0.42 10.15
C LYS A 104 -25.88 -1.13 10.37
N ARG A 105 -25.90 -2.26 11.09
CA ARG A 105 -24.80 -3.22 11.14
C ARG A 105 -24.31 -3.49 9.72
N VAL A 106 -23.12 -3.00 9.40
CA VAL A 106 -22.40 -3.47 8.21
C VAL A 106 -21.63 -4.69 8.68
N THR A 107 -22.22 -5.86 8.47
CA THR A 107 -21.49 -7.12 8.48
C THR A 107 -20.41 -6.99 7.41
N PHE A 108 -19.18 -6.70 7.82
CA PHE A 108 -18.01 -6.79 6.96
C PHE A 108 -17.74 -8.28 6.72
N LEU A 109 -18.45 -8.84 5.76
CA LEU A 109 -18.05 -10.07 5.10
C LEU A 109 -16.82 -9.75 4.26
N LEU A 110 -15.62 -9.99 4.79
CA LEU A 110 -14.44 -10.17 3.95
C LEU A 110 -13.72 -11.48 4.30
N TYR A 111 -14.10 -12.48 3.50
CA TYR A 111 -13.22 -13.43 2.83
C TYR A 111 -12.30 -14.29 3.69
N CYS A 112 -12.87 -15.36 4.24
CA CYS A 112 -12.18 -16.63 4.32
C CYS A 112 -13.16 -17.76 3.94
N GLY A 113 -12.81 -18.59 2.94
CA GLY A 113 -13.39 -19.93 2.80
C GLY A 113 -14.10 -20.27 1.47
N GLN A 114 -13.30 -20.63 0.47
CA GLN A 114 -13.44 -21.78 -0.44
C GLN A 114 -14.80 -22.18 -1.07
N ARG A 115 -14.79 -22.42 -2.40
CA ARG A 115 -15.42 -23.63 -2.98
C ARG A 115 -14.88 -24.05 -4.35
N ASN A 116 -14.13 -25.15 -4.33
CA ASN A 116 -13.99 -26.29 -5.25
C ASN A 116 -14.52 -26.23 -6.70
N HIS A 117 -13.62 -26.63 -7.60
CA HIS A 117 -13.78 -27.42 -8.83
C HIS A 117 -15.20 -27.86 -9.24
N HIS A 118 -15.64 -27.43 -10.42
CA HIS A 118 -16.27 -28.32 -11.41
C HIS A 118 -16.06 -27.79 -12.84
N THR A 119 -15.74 -28.71 -13.73
CA THR A 119 -15.28 -28.58 -15.11
C THR A 119 -16.26 -27.88 -16.05
N LYS A 120 -15.77 -27.15 -17.07
CA LYS A 120 -16.18 -27.35 -18.48
C LYS A 120 -15.21 -26.66 -19.45
N LYS A 121 -14.74 -27.45 -20.43
CA LYS A 121 -13.96 -27.04 -21.61
C LYS A 121 -14.72 -25.95 -22.40
N GLY A 122 -13.99 -24.98 -22.92
CA GLY A 122 -14.47 -24.00 -23.89
C GLY A 122 -13.29 -23.42 -24.66
N ASP A 123 -13.15 -23.87 -25.90
CA ASP A 123 -12.17 -23.47 -26.89
C ASP A 123 -12.05 -21.95 -27.01
N ARG A 124 -10.81 -21.43 -27.00
CA ARG A 124 -10.47 -20.13 -27.57
C ARG A 124 -9.10 -20.19 -28.22
N SER A 125 -9.12 -20.43 -29.52
CA SER A 125 -8.11 -19.96 -30.45
C SER A 125 -8.02 -18.43 -30.38
N TRP A 126 -6.81 -17.88 -30.38
CA TRP A 126 -6.56 -16.47 -30.65
C TRP A 126 -5.52 -16.37 -31.78
N PRO A 127 -5.65 -15.37 -32.68
CA PRO A 127 -4.74 -15.13 -33.80
C PRO A 127 -3.36 -14.64 -33.35
#